data_AF-A0A961NJC3-F1
#
_entry.id   AF-A0A961NJC3-F1
#
_cell.length_a   1.000
_cell.length_b   1.000
_cell.length_c   1.000
_cell.angle_alpha   90.00
_cell.angle_beta   90.00
_cell.angle_gamma   90.00
#
_symmetry.space_group_name_H-M   'P 1'
#
loop_
_entity.id
_entity.type
_entity.pdbx_description
1 polymer ?
#
loop_
_entity_poly.entity_id
_entity_poly.type
_entity_poly.pdbx_seq_one_letter_code
_entity_poly.pdbx_strand_id
1 'polypeptide(L)'
;VKLATLARNRDDLFRLMDFTRVRSRERSNIIAISMGSIGLVSRVIASLYGSVMTYGFIYESNAPGQLSVQDLHRELLLYNPDYRQSLGM
;
A
#
# COMPACT_ATOMS: atom_id res chain seq x y z
N VAL A 1 -9.40 -2.36 -10.19
CA VAL A 1 -9.22 -0.88 -10.36
C VAL A 1 -8.00 -0.45 -9.58
N LYS A 2 -7.20 0.51 -10.11
CA LYS A 2 -6.04 1.07 -9.40
C LYS A 2 -6.25 2.56 -9.15
N LEU A 3 -6.03 3.00 -7.91
CA LEU A 3 -6.10 4.38 -7.47
C LEU A 3 -4.77 4.79 -6.84
N ALA A 4 -4.12 5.78 -7.44
CA ALA A 4 -2.94 6.42 -6.88
C ALA A 4 -3.23 7.92 -6.70
N THR A 5 -3.11 8.42 -5.47
CA THR A 5 -3.43 9.82 -5.14
C THR A 5 -2.30 10.44 -4.33
N LEU A 6 -2.01 11.73 -4.53
CA LEU A 6 -1.00 12.44 -3.74
C LEU A 6 -1.61 12.89 -2.41
N ALA A 7 -1.04 12.44 -1.28
CA ALA A 7 -1.45 12.94 0.04
C ALA A 7 -0.80 14.30 0.31
N ARG A 8 -1.64 15.33 0.49
CA ARG A 8 -1.20 16.67 0.91
C ARG A 8 -1.19 16.83 2.42
N ASN A 9 -1.97 16.00 3.11
CA ASN A 9 -2.04 15.91 4.56
C ASN A 9 -2.39 14.45 4.99
N ARG A 10 -2.41 14.19 6.30
CA ARG A 10 -2.72 12.85 6.83
C ARG A 10 -4.17 12.42 6.55
N ASP A 11 -5.10 13.37 6.47
CA ASP A 11 -6.50 13.06 6.21
C ASP A 11 -6.70 12.50 4.79
N ASP A 12 -5.88 12.91 3.83
CA ASP A 12 -5.87 12.32 2.48
C ASP A 12 -5.48 10.85 2.49
N LEU A 13 -4.46 10.50 3.28
CA LEU A 13 -4.06 9.11 3.48
C LEU A 13 -5.21 8.31 4.11
N PHE A 14 -5.79 8.80 5.22
CA PHE A 14 -6.86 8.11 5.92
C PHE A 14 -8.09 7.91 5.04
N ARG A 15 -8.48 8.92 4.26
CA ARG A 15 -9.59 8.84 3.31
C ARG A 15 -9.39 7.75 2.26
N LEU A 16 -8.19 7.61 1.72
CA LEU A 16 -7.89 6.55 0.77
C LEU A 16 -7.93 5.16 1.42
N MET A 17 -7.44 5.02 2.66
CA MET A 17 -7.48 3.75 3.39
C MET A 17 -8.91 3.34 3.73
N ASP A 18 -9.73 4.28 4.20
CA ASP A 18 -11.16 4.06 4.47
C ASP A 18 -11.92 3.67 3.21
N PHE A 19 -11.68 4.37 2.09
CA PHE A 19 -12.25 4.01 0.79
C PHE A 19 -11.87 2.57 0.41
N THR A 20 -10.60 2.21 0.57
CA THR A 20 -10.09 0.86 0.24
C THR A 20 -10.80 -0.21 1.07
N ARG A 21 -10.98 0.04 2.38
CA ARG A 21 -11.69 -0.87 3.31
C ARG A 21 -13.15 -1.06 2.96
N VAL A 22 -13.84 -0.01 2.53
CA VAL A 22 -15.25 -0.13 2.09
C VAL A 22 -15.33 -0.96 0.81
N ARG A 23 -14.49 -0.68 -0.19
CA ARG A 23 -14.51 -1.40 -1.46
C ARG A 23 -14.09 -2.86 -1.38
N SER A 24 -13.17 -3.20 -0.47
CA SER A 24 -12.77 -4.59 -0.28
C SER A 24 -13.92 -5.44 0.28
N ARG A 25 -14.78 -4.88 1.15
CA ARG A 25 -16.01 -5.53 1.64
C ARG A 25 -17.06 -5.75 0.55
N GLU A 26 -17.06 -4.91 -0.48
CA GLU A 26 -17.90 -5.05 -1.67
C GLU A 26 -17.32 -6.03 -2.71
N ARG A 27 -16.29 -6.82 -2.34
CA ARG A 27 -15.57 -7.77 -3.20
C ARG A 27 -14.96 -7.14 -4.46
N SER A 28 -14.63 -5.85 -4.39
CA SER A 28 -13.93 -5.16 -5.47
C SER A 28 -12.42 -5.31 -5.31
N ASN A 29 -11.74 -5.78 -6.35
CA ASN A 29 -10.28 -5.80 -6.42
C ASN A 29 -9.74 -4.38 -6.65
N ILE A 30 -9.36 -3.71 -5.57
CA ILE A 30 -8.77 -2.37 -5.58
C ILE A 30 -7.28 -2.45 -5.26
N ILE A 31 -6.50 -1.69 -6.00
CA ILE A 31 -5.11 -1.37 -5.69
C ILE A 31 -5.08 0.09 -5.26
N ALA A 32 -4.71 0.36 -4.02
CA ALA A 32 -4.69 1.71 -3.45
C ALA A 32 -3.26 2.13 -3.07
N ILE A 33 -2.83 3.29 -3.56
CA ILE A 33 -1.52 3.87 -3.27
C ILE A 33 -1.70 5.34 -2.90
N SER A 34 -1.32 5.72 -1.70
CA SER A 34 -1.13 7.12 -1.33
C SER A 34 0.32 7.49 -1.64
N MET A 35 0.53 8.47 -2.51
CA MET A 35 1.85 8.94 -2.95
C MET A 35 2.34 10.09 -2.08
N GLY A 36 3.65 10.36 -2.16
CA GLY A 36 4.31 11.41 -1.38
C GLY A 36 4.83 10.90 -0.05
N SER A 37 5.59 11.75 0.65
CA SER A 37 6.20 11.40 1.95
C SER A 37 5.15 11.00 3.00
N ILE A 38 3.99 11.68 3.00
CA ILE A 38 2.86 11.38 3.89
C ILE A 38 2.24 10.01 3.55
N GLY A 39 2.10 9.73 2.25
CA GLY A 39 1.44 8.53 1.75
C GLY A 39 2.30 7.26 1.77
N LEU A 40 3.63 7.39 1.96
CA LEU A 40 4.60 6.29 1.86
C LEU A 40 4.16 5.03 2.62
N VAL A 41 3.65 5.20 3.84
CA VAL A 41 3.21 4.10 4.71
C VAL A 41 2.11 3.24 4.06
N SER A 42 1.26 3.82 3.20
CA SER A 42 0.20 3.09 2.50
C SER A 42 0.73 1.93 1.66
N ARG A 43 1.97 2.00 1.16
CA ARG A 43 2.58 0.92 0.37
C ARG A 43 2.79 -0.36 1.18
N VAL A 44 2.87 -0.25 2.50
CA VAL A 44 3.00 -1.37 3.42
C VAL A 44 1.63 -1.77 3.97
N ILE A 45 0.85 -0.79 4.45
CA ILE A 45 -0.34 -1.08 5.25
C ILE A 45 -1.64 -1.19 4.45
N ALA A 46 -1.71 -0.73 3.19
CA ALA A 46 -2.99 -0.69 2.46
C ALA A 46 -3.61 -2.08 2.23
N SER A 47 -2.78 -3.12 2.22
CA SER A 47 -3.21 -4.53 2.19
C SER A 47 -4.05 -4.92 3.41
N LEU A 48 -3.76 -4.37 4.59
CA LEU A 48 -4.60 -4.52 5.81
C LEU A 48 -5.99 -3.89 5.65
N TYR A 49 -6.14 -2.95 4.71
CA TYR A 49 -7.41 -2.32 4.35
C TYR A 49 -8.06 -3.01 3.13
N GLY A 50 -7.43 -4.06 2.58
CA GLY A 50 -7.93 -4.83 1.45
C GLY A 50 -7.43 -4.37 0.07
N SER A 51 -6.35 -3.60 0.00
CA SER A 51 -5.64 -3.40 -1.27
C SER A 51 -4.98 -4.72 -1.69
N VAL A 52 -5.26 -5.18 -2.92
CA VAL A 52 -4.82 -6.50 -3.38
C VAL A 52 -3.36 -6.53 -3.86
N MET A 53 -2.73 -5.37 -4.00
CA MET A 53 -1.35 -5.28 -4.49
C MET A 53 -0.65 -4.00 -4.01
N THR A 54 0.69 -4.04 -3.98
CA THR A 54 1.58 -2.89 -3.76
C THR A 54 2.75 -2.92 -4.76
N TYR A 55 3.56 -1.86 -4.82
CA TYR A 55 4.66 -1.72 -5.76
C TYR A 55 5.92 -1.16 -5.07
N GLY A 56 7.05 -1.83 -5.30
CA GLY A 56 8.39 -1.31 -5.07
C GLY A 56 9.16 -1.09 -6.38
N PHE A 57 10.36 -0.52 -6.32
CA PHE A 57 11.25 -0.39 -7.48
C PHE A 57 12.50 -1.28 -7.35
N ILE A 58 13.12 -1.64 -8.49
CA ILE A 58 14.35 -2.44 -8.52
C ILE A 58 15.58 -1.55 -8.69
N TYR A 59 15.59 -0.68 -9.72
CA TYR A 59 16.73 0.20 -10.01
C TYR A 59 16.48 1.63 -9.53
N GLU A 60 15.48 2.31 -10.09
CA GLU A 60 15.18 3.70 -9.80
C GLU A 60 13.71 3.90 -9.39
N SER A 61 13.50 4.82 -8.45
CA SER A 61 12.18 5.25 -8.01
C SER A 61 11.52 6.13 -9.07
N ASN A 62 10.29 5.78 -9.47
CA ASN A 62 9.53 6.53 -10.48
C ASN A 62 8.32 7.27 -9.90
N ALA A 63 8.09 7.17 -8.58
CA ALA A 63 6.96 7.80 -7.92
C ALA A 63 7.34 8.31 -6.51
N PRO A 64 6.80 9.48 -6.09
CA PRO A 64 7.05 10.00 -4.75
C PRO A 64 6.67 9.00 -3.65
N GLY A 65 7.60 8.78 -2.72
CA GLY A 65 7.42 7.85 -1.59
C GLY A 65 7.43 6.37 -1.98
N GLN A 66 7.97 5.99 -3.13
CA GLN A 66 8.18 4.58 -3.51
C GLN A 66 9.35 3.97 -2.74
N LEU A 67 9.17 2.75 -2.25
CA LEU A 67 10.20 1.97 -1.59
C LEU A 67 10.91 1.07 -2.60
N SER A 68 12.18 0.72 -2.34
CA SER A 68 12.83 -0.36 -3.07
C SER A 68 12.07 -1.67 -2.81
N VAL A 69 12.13 -2.64 -3.73
CA VAL A 69 11.51 -3.95 -3.50
C VAL A 69 12.11 -4.63 -2.27
N GLN A 70 13.41 -4.43 -2.00
CA GLN A 70 14.09 -4.98 -0.83
C GLN A 70 13.54 -4.40 0.47
N ASP A 71 13.40 -3.07 0.56
CA ASP A 71 12.84 -2.41 1.74
C ASP A 71 11.37 -2.79 1.91
N LEU A 72 10.58 -2.72 0.84
CA LEU A 72 9.17 -3.09 0.87
C LEU A 72 8.96 -4.52 1.35
N HIS A 73 9.79 -5.46 0.88
CA HIS A 73 9.74 -6.85 1.34
C HIS A 73 10.00 -6.97 2.85
N ARG A 74 11.01 -6.26 3.37
CA ARG A 74 11.32 -6.22 4.81
C ARG A 74 10.16 -5.67 5.62
N GLU A 75 9.58 -4.56 5.18
CA GLU A 75 8.45 -3.93 5.87
C GLU A 75 7.19 -4.81 5.85
N LEU A 76 6.90 -5.46 4.72
CA LEU A 76 5.78 -6.39 4.60
C LEU A 76 5.97 -7.63 5.49
N LEU A 77 7.17 -8.21 5.55
CA LEU A 77 7.47 -9.30 6.47
C LEU A 77 7.22 -8.89 7.92
N LEU A 78 7.61 -7.67 8.30
CA LEU A 78 7.45 -7.20 9.68
C LEU A 78 5.98 -6.91 10.04
N TYR A 79 5.26 -6.20 9.17
CA TYR A 79 3.96 -5.60 9.51
C TYR A 79 2.74 -6.27 8.89
N ASN A 80 2.90 -7.14 7.88
CA ASN A 80 1.79 -7.78 7.20
C ASN A 80 1.73 -9.29 7.50
N PRO A 81 0.76 -9.76 8.31
CA PRO A 81 0.61 -11.17 8.64
C PRO A 81 0.22 -12.02 7.44
N ASP A 82 -0.64 -11.51 6.55
CA ASP A 82 -1.11 -12.25 5.37
C ASP A 82 0.04 -12.47 4.37
N TYR A 83 0.95 -11.49 4.27
CA TYR A 83 2.15 -11.62 3.45
C TYR A 83 3.08 -12.71 4.00
N ARG A 84 3.35 -12.72 5.30
CA ARG A 84 4.13 -13.79 5.94
C ARG A 84 3.50 -15.17 5.71
N GLN A 85 2.20 -15.29 5.94
CA GLN A 85 1.46 -16.54 5.73
C GLN A 85 1.57 -17.02 4.27
N SER A 86 1.49 -16.11 3.29
CA SER A 86 1.63 -16.45 1.87
C SER A 86 3.02 -16.98 1.48
N LEU A 87 4.03 -16.72 2.32
CA LEU A 87 5.39 -17.26 2.18
C LEU A 87 5.61 -18.54 2.98
N GLY A 88 4.59 -19.02 3.72
CA GLY A 88 4.68 -20.20 4.59
C GLY A 88 5.40 -19.94 5.92
N MET A 89 5.44 -18.69 6.38
CA MET A 89 6.01 -18.26 7.68
C MET A 89 4.90 -17.89 8.67
#